data_AF-A0A524JV59-F1
#
_entry.id   AF-A0A524JV59-F1
#
_cell.length_a   1.000
_cell.length_b   1.000
_cell.length_c   1.000
_cell.angle_alpha   90.00
_cell.angle_beta   90.00
_cell.angle_gamma   90.00
#
_symmetry.space_group_name_H-M   'P 1'
#
loop_
_entity.id
_entity.type
_entity.pdbx_description
1 polymer ?
#
loop_
_entity_poly.entity_id
_entity_poly.type
_entity_poly.pdbx_seq_one_letter_code
_entity_poly.pdbx_strand_id
1 'polypeptide(L)' 'MPNIYIKLKNISETVYFQSIMGTYSHIAWVRTQDPAKGIMQITPTEDQVDQVMKILGYLKNEIEFEEVDSI' A
#
# COMPACT_ATOMS: atom_id res chain seq x y z
N MET A 1 14.76 6.59 -0.72
CA MET A 1 13.91 5.47 -1.17
C MET A 1 12.55 6.04 -1.51
N PRO A 2 11.99 5.79 -2.70
CA PRO A 2 10.71 6.35 -3.08
C PRO A 2 9.57 5.65 -2.31
N ASN A 3 8.70 6.45 -1.68
CA ASN A 3 7.45 5.95 -1.13
C ASN A 3 6.46 5.72 -2.27
N ILE A 4 5.64 4.69 -2.13
CA ILE A 4 4.48 4.46 -3.00
C ILE A 4 3.25 4.92 -2.23
N TYR A 5 2.41 5.73 -2.86
CA TYR A 5 1.14 6.17 -2.29
C TYR A 5 0.00 5.55 -3.07
N ILE A 6 -0.95 4.97 -2.34
CA ILE A 6 -2.19 4.48 -2.92
C ILE A 6 -3.38 5.08 -2.19
N LYS A 7 -4.51 5.12 -2.89
CA LYS A 7 -5.80 5.48 -2.34
C LYS A 7 -6.77 4.33 -2.51
N LEU A 8 -7.25 3.80 -1.39
CA LEU A 8 -8.29 2.78 -1.38
C LEU A 8 -9.61 3.41 -1.84
N LYS A 9 -10.35 2.74 -2.73
CA LYS A 9 -11.69 3.20 -3.11
C LYS A 9 -12.69 3.05 -1.96
N ASN A 10 -12.53 2.00 -1.16
CA ASN A 10 -13.33 1.74 0.02
C ASN A 10 -12.47 1.88 1.28
N ILE A 11 -12.69 2.96 2.04
CA ILE A 11 -11.90 3.28 3.23
C ILE A 11 -11.98 2.19 4.31
N SER A 12 -13.10 1.44 4.37
CA SER A 12 -13.26 0.35 5.34
C SER A 12 -12.28 -0.81 5.14
N GLU A 13 -11.68 -0.92 3.95
CA GLU A 13 -10.67 -1.94 3.63
C GLU A 13 -9.28 -1.59 4.18
N THR A 14 -9.10 -0.43 4.81
CA THR A 14 -7.80 0.02 5.36
C THR A 14 -7.17 -1.03 6.28
N VAL A 15 -7.95 -1.59 7.21
CA VAL A 15 -7.46 -2.61 8.15
C VAL A 15 -7.12 -3.91 7.43
N TYR A 16 -7.93 -4.29 6.44
CA TYR A 16 -7.70 -5.50 5.65
C TYR A 16 -6.42 -5.37 4.81
N PHE A 17 -6.25 -4.24 4.11
CA PHE A 17 -5.05 -3.92 3.34
C PHE A 17 -3.79 -3.92 4.23
N GLN A 18 -3.85 -3.27 5.40
CA GLN A 18 -2.74 -3.28 6.36
C GLN A 18 -2.41 -4.69 6.86
N SER A 19 -3.42 -5.53 7.08
CA SER A 19 -3.22 -6.90 7.54
C SER A 19 -2.48 -7.74 6.49
N ILE A 20 -2.87 -7.64 5.22
CA ILE A 20 -2.18 -8.37 4.15
C ILE A 20 -0.77 -7.82 3.97
N MET A 21 -0.60 -6.51 3.86
CA MET A 21 0.73 -5.91 3.70
C MET A 21 1.64 -6.17 4.91
N GLY A 22 1.07 -6.31 6.11
CA GLY A 22 1.80 -6.71 7.33
C GLY A 22 2.45 -8.09 7.24
N THR A 23 1.88 -9.01 6.44
CA THR A 23 2.51 -10.31 6.16
C THR A 23 3.82 -10.16 5.36
N TYR A 24 3.98 -9.04 4.65
CA TYR A 24 5.15 -8.68 3.87
C TYR A 24 6.01 -7.60 4.56
N SER A 25 5.97 -7.50 5.90
CA SER A 25 6.69 -6.48 6.67
C SER A 25 8.21 -6.43 6.48
N HIS A 26 8.82 -7.52 6.01
CA HIS A 26 10.24 -7.56 5.63
C HIS A 26 10.52 -6.90 4.25
N ILE A 27 9.50 -6.79 3.40
CA ILE A 27 9.56 -6.21 2.05
C ILE A 27 9.15 -4.73 2.07
N ALA A 28 8.14 -4.37 2.87
CA ALA A 28 7.69 -2.99 3.00
C ALA A 28 6.97 -2.70 4.32
N TRP A 29 7.04 -1.43 4.72
CA TRP A 29 6.26 -0.87 5.83
C TRP A 29 5.07 -0.10 5.29
N VAL A 30 3.90 -0.29 5.90
CA VAL A 30 2.67 0.40 5.50
C VAL A 30 2.17 1.30 6.62
N ARG A 31 1.78 2.52 6.25
CA ARG A 31 1.18 3.50 7.15
C ARG A 31 -0.05 4.11 6.50
N THR A 32 -1.10 4.37 7.28
CA THR A 32 -2.20 5.23 6.81
C THR A 32 -1.75 6.69 6.89
N GLN A 33 -1.63 7.35 5.74
CA GLN A 33 -1.19 8.75 5.64
C GLN A 33 -2.37 9.71 5.88
N ASP A 34 -3.51 9.45 5.24
CA ASP A 34 -4.76 10.21 5.44
C ASP A 34 -5.92 9.21 5.60
N PRO A 35 -6.35 8.93 6.84
CA PRO A 35 -7.43 7.98 7.10
C PRO A 35 -8.78 8.43 6.52
N ALA A 36 -9.05 9.74 6.48
CA ALA A 36 -10.32 10.27 5.98
C ALA A 36 -10.45 10.10 4.46
N LYS A 37 -9.32 10.04 3.75
CA LYS A 37 -9.27 9.83 2.29
C LYS A 37 -8.87 8.41 1.89
N GLY A 38 -8.59 7.52 2.85
CA GLY A 38 -8.12 6.15 2.58
C GLY A 38 -6.75 6.10 1.92
N ILE A 39 -5.86 7.07 2.22
CA ILE A 39 -4.54 7.15 1.62
C ILE A 39 -3.54 6.36 2.45
N MET A 40 -2.86 5.44 1.79
CA MET A 40 -1.83 4.57 2.36
C MET A 40 -0.47 4.93 1.78
N GLN A 41 0.52 5.05 2.65
CA GLN A 41 1.92 5.13 2.30
C GLN A 41 2.55 3.75 2.46
N ILE A 42 3.19 3.26 1.42
CA ILE A 42 3.98 2.04 1.43
C ILE A 42 5.45 2.45 1.24
N THR A 43 6.28 2.08 2.20
CA THR A 43 7.72 2.36 2.22
C THR A 43 8.46 1.04 1.98
N PRO A 44 9.00 0.80 0.78
CA PRO A 44 9.77 -0.41 0.49
C PRO A 44 11.04 -0.49 1.34
N THR A 45 11.44 -1.71 1.72
CA THR A 45 12.79 -2.02 2.22
C THR A 45 13.80 -1.93 1.06
N GLU A 46 15.10 -1.83 1.35
CA GLU A 46 16.16 -1.57 0.35
C GLU A 46 16.08 -2.48 -0.87
N ASP A 47 16.05 -1.85 -2.04
CA ASP A 47 15.94 -2.48 -3.36
C ASP A 47 14.71 -3.39 -3.56
N GLN A 48 13.66 -3.26 -2.75
CA GLN A 48 12.44 -4.09 -2.84
C GLN A 48 11.27 -3.45 -3.60
N VAL A 49 11.47 -2.29 -4.24
CA VAL A 49 10.39 -1.55 -4.93
C VAL A 49 9.64 -2.44 -5.92
N ASP A 50 10.36 -3.22 -6.74
CA ASP A 50 9.75 -4.11 -7.75
C ASP A 50 8.92 -5.23 -7.11
N GLN A 51 9.35 -5.76 -5.96
CA GLN A 51 8.59 -6.76 -5.22
C GLN A 51 7.30 -6.17 -4.64
N VAL A 52 7.37 -4.96 -4.10
CA VAL A 52 6.20 -4.24 -3.62
C VAL A 52 5.20 -4.01 -4.75
N MET A 53 5.66 -3.54 -5.91
CA MET A 53 4.79 -3.35 -7.08
C MET A 53 4.13 -4.65 -7.55
N LYS A 54 4.86 -5.77 -7.49
CA LYS A 54 4.31 -7.10 -7.79
C LYS A 54 3.22 -7.52 -6.80
N ILE A 55 3.44 -7.33 -5.50
CA ILE A 55 2.45 -7.61 -4.44
C ILE A 55 1.20 -6.76 -4.64
N LEU A 56 1.38 -5.44 -4.87
CA LEU A 56 0.26 -4.54 -5.17
C LEU A 56 -0.49 -4.97 -6.44
N GLY A 57 0.21 -5.43 -7.47
CA GLY A 57 -0.40 -5.98 -8.68
C GLY A 57 -1.30 -7.19 -8.41
N TYR A 58 -0.90 -8.09 -7.50
CA TYR A 58 -1.77 -9.19 -7.08
C TYR A 58 -2.95 -8.72 -6.24
N LEU A 59 -2.71 -7.80 -5.31
CA LEU A 59 -3.73 -7.22 -4.43
C LEU A 59 -4.83 -6.47 -5.18
N LYS A 60 -4.55 -5.90 -6.36
CA LYS A 60 -5.58 -5.25 -7.20
C LYS A 60 -6.71 -6.22 -7.62
N ASN A 61 -6.52 -7.53 -7.52
CA ASN A 61 -7.59 -8.52 -7.78
C ASN A 61 -8.52 -8.73 -6.56
N GLU A 62 -8.11 -8.29 -5.38
CA GLU A 62 -8.84 -8.48 -4.12
C GLU A 62 -9.38 -7.15 -3.54
N ILE A 63 -8.63 -6.06 -3.73
CA ILE A 63 -8.89 -4.74 -3.15
C ILE A 63 -8.80 -3.70 -4.26
N GLU A 64 -9.82 -2.85 -4.40
CA GLU A 64 -9.81 -1.76 -5.37
C GLU A 64 -9.06 -0.53 -4.84
N PHE A 65 -7.94 -0.18 -5.48
CA PHE A 65 -7.16 1.02 -5.16
C PHE A 65 -6.48 1.61 -6.39
N GLU A 66 -6.12 2.89 -6.29
CA GLU A 66 -5.38 3.64 -7.31
C GLU A 66 -4.06 4.15 -6.73
N GLU A 67 -2.99 4.16 -7.54
CA GLU A 67 -1.76 4.85 -7.18
C GLU A 67 -1.98 6.36 -7.32
N VAL A 68 -1.48 7.12 -6.35
CA VAL A 68 -1.59 8.59 -6.34
C VAL A 68 -0.21 9.20 -6.27
N ASP A 69 -0.05 10.37 -6.87
CA ASP A 69 1.21 11.12 -6.80
C ASP A 69 1.52 11.50 -5.35
N SER A 70 2.81 11.77 -5.11
CA SER A 70 3.31 12.21 -3.81
C SER A 70 2.51 13.43 -3.34
N ILE A 71 1.93 13.34 -2.14
CA ILE A 71 1.27 14.46 -1.46
C ILE A 71 2.33 15.39 -0.86
#